data_AF-A0A2K2UBI7-F1
#
_entry.id   AF-A0A2K2UBI7-F1
#
_cell.length_a   1.000
_cell.length_b   1.000
_cell.length_c   1.000
_cell.angle_alpha   90.00
_cell.angle_beta   90.00
_cell.angle_gamma   90.00
#
_symmetry.space_group_name_H-M   'P 1'
#
loop_
_entity.id
_entity.type
_entity.pdbx_description
1 polymer ?
#
loop_
_entity_poly.entity_id
_entity_poly.type
_entity_poly.pdbx_seq_one_letter_code
_entity_poly.pdbx_strand_id
1 'polypeptide(L)' 'MIEMQQKRIMLGWSKRELARRSGIDASLISYAENRGFQLYPGQLAKVANAFGMDKAEMSSLLKEVSQDGLTDI' A
#
# COMPACT_ATOMS: atom_id res chain seq x y z
N MET A 1 1.94 0.91 10.90
CA MET A 1 1.35 1.84 9.91
C MET A 1 2.28 1.80 8.71
N ILE A 2 1.82 1.35 7.54
CA ILE A 2 2.69 1.20 6.36
C ILE A 2 2.89 2.55 5.63
N GLU A 3 4.01 2.74 4.95
CA GLU A 3 4.32 4.01 4.25
C GLU A 3 3.29 4.36 3.17
N MET A 4 2.67 3.36 2.51
CA MET A 4 1.55 3.60 1.58
C MET A 4 0.39 4.37 2.24
N GLN A 5 0.04 4.00 3.49
CA GLN A 5 -1.03 4.65 4.25
C GLN A 5 -0.66 6.12 4.54
N GLN A 6 0.59 6.36 4.95
CA GLN A 6 1.08 7.71 5.24
C GLN A 6 1.03 8.57 3.97
N LYS A 7 1.52 8.06 2.84
CA LYS A 7 1.50 8.78 1.56
C LYS A 7 0.09 9.13 1.11
N ARG A 8 -0.86 8.19 1.25
CA ARG A 8 -2.28 8.45 1.00
C ARG A 8 -2.81 9.59 1.88
N ILE A 9 -2.49 9.60 3.17
CA ILE A 9 -2.91 10.63 4.12
C ILE A 9 -2.30 11.99 3.78
N MET A 10 -1.01 12.05 3.43
CA MET A 10 -0.35 13.31 3.02
C MET A 10 -0.99 13.93 1.77
N LEU A 11 -1.49 13.08 0.86
CA LEU A 11 -2.20 13.53 -0.34
C LEU A 11 -3.68 13.88 -0.07
N GLY A 12 -4.15 13.76 1.18
CA GLY A 12 -5.53 14.01 1.57
C GLY A 12 -6.52 12.99 1.02
N TRP A 13 -6.05 11.81 0.60
CA TRP A 13 -6.91 10.80 -0.03
C TRP A 13 -7.56 9.90 1.01
N SER A 14 -8.84 9.62 0.85
CA SER A 14 -9.49 8.52 1.56
C SER A 14 -9.09 7.17 0.94
N LYS A 15 -9.30 6.05 1.65
CA LYS A 15 -9.11 4.71 1.06
C LYS A 15 -9.94 4.50 -0.21
N ARG A 16 -11.15 5.08 -0.25
CA ARG A 16 -12.05 5.06 -1.42
C ARG A 16 -11.50 5.87 -2.59
N GLU A 17 -10.85 6.99 -2.32
CA GLU A 17 -10.24 7.81 -3.38
C GLU A 17 -9.01 7.12 -3.98
N LEU A 18 -8.18 6.47 -3.16
CA LEU A 18 -7.08 5.64 -3.67
C LEU A 18 -7.60 4.45 -4.50
N ALA A 19 -8.66 3.79 -4.02
CA ALA A 19 -9.34 2.72 -4.76
C ALA A 19 -9.84 3.20 -6.13
N ARG A 20 -10.50 4.36 -6.17
CA ARG A 20 -10.99 4.98 -7.42
C ARG A 20 -9.85 5.29 -8.39
N ARG A 21 -8.74 5.86 -7.90
CA ARG A 21 -7.57 6.23 -8.73
C ARG A 21 -6.81 5.03 -9.27
N SER A 22 -6.67 3.98 -8.46
CA SER A 22 -5.94 2.76 -8.83
C SER A 22 -6.80 1.73 -9.56
N GLY A 23 -8.13 1.85 -9.50
CA GLY A 23 -9.03 0.80 -9.98
C GLY A 23 -8.90 -0.50 -9.18
N ILE A 24 -8.49 -0.40 -7.92
CA ILE A 24 -8.39 -1.50 -6.96
C ILE A 24 -9.52 -1.37 -5.96
N ASP A 25 -10.06 -2.50 -5.50
CA ASP A 25 -11.13 -2.50 -4.52
C ASP A 25 -10.69 -1.89 -3.18
N ALA A 26 -11.59 -1.11 -2.55
CA ALA A 26 -11.29 -0.41 -1.30
C ALA A 26 -11.04 -1.37 -0.12
N SER A 27 -11.63 -2.58 -0.14
CA SER A 27 -11.32 -3.62 0.86
C SER A 27 -9.89 -4.12 0.71
N LEU A 28 -9.39 -4.26 -0.52
CA LEU A 28 -8.02 -4.66 -0.81
C LEU A 28 -7.02 -3.59 -0.37
N ILE A 29 -7.30 -2.31 -0.64
CA ILE A 29 -6.52 -1.18 -0.14
C ILE A 29 -6.48 -1.21 1.40
N SER A 30 -7.64 -1.39 2.03
CA SER A 30 -7.71 -1.47 3.50
C SER A 30 -6.91 -2.65 4.06
N TYR A 31 -6.95 -3.79 3.38
CA TYR A 31 -6.22 -5.00 3.78
C TYR A 31 -4.70 -4.82 3.61
N ALA A 32 -4.26 -4.23 2.49
CA ALA A 32 -2.87 -3.86 2.26
C ALA A 32 -2.37 -2.90 3.34
N GLU A 33 -3.12 -1.85 3.66
CA GLU A 33 -2.73 -0.86 4.69
C GLU A 33 -2.69 -1.42 6.12
N ASN A 34 -3.63 -2.30 6.46
CA ASN A 34 -3.83 -2.72 7.84
C ASN A 34 -3.12 -4.03 8.20
N ARG A 35 -2.93 -4.94 7.24
CA ARG A 35 -2.47 -6.32 7.51
C ARG A 35 -1.13 -6.67 6.86
N GLY A 36 -0.46 -5.70 6.22
CA GLY A 36 0.79 -5.96 5.52
C GLY A 36 0.62 -6.92 4.33
N PHE A 37 -0.59 -7.01 3.78
CA PHE A 37 -0.85 -7.89 2.64
C PHE A 37 -0.14 -7.38 1.40
N GLN A 38 0.64 -8.27 0.78
CA GLN A 38 1.38 -7.95 -0.42
C GLN A 38 0.44 -7.93 -1.63
N LEU A 39 0.31 -6.76 -2.27
CA LEU A 39 -0.39 -6.63 -3.53
C LEU A 39 0.31 -7.45 -4.62
N TYR A 40 -0.46 -8.14 -5.44
CA TYR A 40 0.09 -8.84 -6.61
C TYR A 40 0.76 -7.86 -7.57
N PRO A 41 1.74 -8.30 -8.39
CA PRO A 41 2.46 -7.45 -9.33
C PRO A 41 1.61 -6.48 -10.17
N GLY A 42 0.46 -6.93 -10.68
CA GLY A 42 -0.46 -6.09 -11.46
C GLY A 42 -1.27 -5.10 -10.61
N GLN A 43 -1.60 -5.46 -9.37
CA GLN A 43 -2.26 -4.56 -8.42
C GLN A 43 -1.28 -3.49 -7.92
N LEU A 44 -0.04 -3.89 -7.66
CA LEU A 44 1.04 -2.98 -7.29
C LEU A 44 1.27 -1.93 -8.38
N ALA A 45 1.30 -2.33 -9.65
CA ALA A 45 1.46 -1.40 -10.78
C ALA A 45 0.30 -0.39 -10.87
N LYS A 46 -0.93 -0.84 -10.61
CA LYS A 46 -2.12 0.03 -10.58
C LYS A 46 -2.05 1.06 -9.45
N VAL A 47 -1.62 0.65 -8.27
CA VAL A 47 -1.45 1.55 -7.12
C VAL A 47 -0.27 2.50 -7.35
N ALA A 48 0.84 2.02 -7.90
CA ALA A 48 1.98 2.84 -8.29
C ALA A 48 1.58 3.94 -9.29
N ASN A 49 0.84 3.57 -10.34
CA ASN A 49 0.29 4.52 -11.31
C ASN A 49 -0.62 5.57 -10.65
N ALA A 50 -1.44 5.17 -9.68
CA ALA A 50 -2.32 6.10 -8.96
C ALA A 50 -1.53 7.15 -8.16
N PHE A 51 -0.36 6.78 -7.63
CA PHE A 51 0.56 7.68 -6.95
C PHE A 51 1.56 8.38 -7.90
N GLY A 52 1.54 8.08 -9.20
CA GLY A 52 2.48 8.64 -10.18
C GLY A 52 3.93 8.20 -9.96
N MET A 53 4.14 7.00 -9.44
CA MET A 53 5.44 6.43 -9.11
C MET A 53 5.71 5.14 -9.86
N ASP A 54 6.95 4.67 -9.84
CA ASP A 54 7.28 3.37 -10.38
C ASP A 54 6.90 2.22 -9.42
N LYS A 55 6.91 1.00 -9.96
CA LYS A 55 6.54 -0.21 -9.20
C LYS A 55 7.55 -0.56 -8.10
N ALA A 56 8.82 -0.23 -8.27
CA ALA A 56 9.87 -0.52 -7.30
C ALA A 56 9.73 0.41 -6.09
N GLU A 57 9.53 1.71 -6.31
CA GLU A 57 9.19 2.70 -5.30
C GLU A 57 7.94 2.26 -4.52
N MET A 58 6.88 1.86 -5.24
CA MET A 58 5.65 1.38 -4.60
C MET A 58 5.87 0.09 -3.79
N SER A 59 6.73 -0.82 -4.26
CA SER A 59 7.05 -2.03 -3.51
C SER A 59 7.77 -1.73 -2.20
N SER A 60 8.61 -0.69 -2.16
CA SER A 60 9.28 -0.27 -0.93
C SER A 60 8.28 0.26 0.10
N LEU A 61 7.28 1.02 -0.35
CA LEU A 61 6.22 1.57 0.54
C LEU A 61 5.32 0.52 1.19
N LEU A 62 5.34 -0.72 0.68
CA LEU A 62 4.64 -1.87 1.26
C LEU A 62 5.52 -2.72 2.18
N LYS A 63 6.85 -2.55 2.14
CA LYS A 63 7.81 -3.40 2.88
C LYS A 63 8.00 -2.96 4.34
N GLU A 64 7.69 -1.72 4.72
CA GLU A 64 7.66 -1.33 6.13
C GLU A 64 6.33 -1.70 6.82
N VAL A 65 6.24 -2.97 7.28
CA VAL A 65 6.07 -3.35 8.70
C VAL A 65 6.59 -4.79 8.84
N SER A 66 7.91 -4.94 8.90
CA SER A 66 8.54 -6.01 9.68
C SER A 66 9.15 -5.34 10.92
N GLN A 67 8.30 -4.94 11.84
CA GLN A 67 8.70 -4.74 13.24
C GLN A 67 8.24 -6.01 13.95
N ASP A 68 9.20 -6.71 14.56
CA ASP A 68 9.20 -8.05 15.18
C ASP A 68 9.59 -9.20 14.22
N GLY A 69 10.81 -9.76 14.28
CA GLY A 69 11.80 -9.59 15.34
C GLY A 69 11.37 -10.16 16.70
N LEU A 70 10.43 -11.11 16.74
CA LEU A 70 10.22 -12.04 17.85
C LEU A 70 9.72 -13.35 17.21
N THR A 71 10.38 -14.51 17.33
CA THR A 71 10.97 -15.06 18.55
C THR A 71 12.02 -16.10 18.13
N ASP A 72 13.30 -15.86 18.42
CA ASP A 72 14.19 -16.98 18.76
C ASP A 72 13.81 -17.35 20.21
N ILE A 73 13.19 -18.51 20.36
CA ILE A 73 13.02 -19.24 21.64
C ILE A 73 14.22 -20.17 21.79
#